data_AF-A0A7V0XH51-F1
#
_entry.id   AF-A0A7V0XH51-F1
#
_cell.length_a   1.000
_cell.length_b   1.000
_cell.length_c   1.000
_cell.angle_alpha   90.00
_cell.angle_beta   90.00
_cell.angle_gamma   90.00
#
_symmetry.space_group_name_H-M   'P 1'
#
loop_
_entity.id
_entity.type
_entity.pdbx_description
1 polymer ?
#
loop_
_entity_poly.entity_id
_entity_poly.type
_entity_poly.pdbx_seq_one_letter_code
_entity_poly.pdbx_strand_id
1 'polypeptide(L)'
;MKNYLKSFQVLPQMNFNPLTNDMSITFLPDSDANVILEDLFLMIQKIASEKRLLIIFDEFQEFFNFGQDIDKQLRGYLQQFNGANFVFLGSRESLVNEIFSKKKSPFYHFAMPYQITKNR
;
A
#
# COMPACT_ATOMS: atom_id res chain seq x y z
N MET A 1 3.53 11.36 18.04
CA MET A 1 3.03 9.97 18.18
C MET A 1 1.67 9.83 18.88
N LYS A 2 1.43 10.35 20.10
CA LYS A 2 0.13 10.15 20.83
C LYS A 2 -1.14 10.68 20.14
N ASN A 3 -1.05 11.62 19.20
CA ASN A 3 -2.20 12.24 18.52
C ASN A 3 -2.59 11.61 17.17
N TYR A 4 -2.02 10.45 16.80
CA TYR A 4 -2.20 9.82 15.48
C TYR A 4 -3.24 8.69 15.54
N LEU A 5 -3.56 8.24 16.76
CA LEU A 5 -4.41 7.08 17.05
C LEU A 5 -5.84 7.45 17.43
N LYS A 6 -6.15 8.75 17.59
CA LYS A 6 -7.49 9.20 18.00
C LYS A 6 -8.54 9.13 16.88
N SER A 7 -8.10 8.98 15.62
CA SER A 7 -8.99 8.93 14.45
C SER A 7 -9.30 7.51 13.98
N PHE A 8 -8.62 6.49 14.53
CA PHE A 8 -8.79 5.11 14.11
C PHE A 8 -10.09 4.55 14.67
N GLN A 9 -10.92 3.98 13.80
CA GLN A 9 -12.15 3.27 14.22
C GLN A 9 -11.82 1.85 14.72
N VAL A 10 -10.71 1.27 14.22
CA VAL A 10 -10.19 -0.04 14.64
C VAL A 10 -8.92 0.15 15.44
N LEU A 11 -8.81 -0.47 16.61
CA LEU A 11 -7.60 -0.39 17.43
C LEU A 11 -6.49 -1.29 16.84
N PRO A 12 -5.39 -0.73 16.30
CA PRO A 12 -4.29 -1.55 15.81
C PRO A 12 -3.41 -2.04 16.96
N GLN A 13 -2.78 -3.20 16.78
CA GLN A 13 -1.67 -3.67 17.61
C GLN A 13 -0.35 -3.22 16.97
N MET A 14 0.50 -2.55 17.74
CA MET A 14 1.81 -2.10 17.27
C MET A 14 2.92 -2.86 18.00
N ASN A 15 3.86 -3.43 17.25
CA ASN A 15 5.08 -4.03 17.80
C ASN A 15 6.28 -3.21 17.33
N PHE A 16 7.13 -2.79 18.25
CA PHE A 16 8.37 -2.08 17.96
C PHE A 16 9.55 -2.87 18.51
N ASN A 17 10.52 -3.17 17.65
CA ASN A 17 11.78 -3.79 18.05
C ASN A 17 12.87 -2.71 18.16
N PRO A 18 13.30 -2.34 19.38
CA PRO A 18 14.27 -1.26 19.58
C PRO A 18 15.70 -1.62 19.12
N LEU A 19 16.00 -2.91 18.89
CA LEU A 19 17.33 -3.36 18.46
C LEU A 19 17.51 -3.27 16.95
N THR A 20 16.47 -3.58 16.18
CA THR A 20 16.48 -3.52 14.70
C THR A 20 15.85 -2.24 14.17
N ASN A 21 15.17 -1.48 15.03
CA ASN A 21 14.39 -0.30 14.68
C ASN A 21 13.18 -0.61 13.76
N ASP A 22 12.74 -1.87 13.76
CA ASP A 22 11.55 -2.34 13.03
C ASP A 22 10.27 -1.97 13.78
N MET A 23 9.24 -1.59 13.04
CA MET A 23 7.90 -1.34 13.54
C MET A 23 6.90 -2.12 12.69
N SER A 24 6.05 -2.92 13.33
CA SER A 24 4.92 -3.60 12.68
C SER A 24 3.60 -3.19 13.31
N ILE A 25 2.57 -3.14 12.48
CA ILE A 25 1.22 -2.69 12.85
C ILE A 25 0.25 -3.73 12.29
N THR A 26 -0.61 -4.27 13.15
CA THR A 26 -1.55 -5.34 12.82
C THR A 26 -2.96 -4.91 13.18
N PHE A 27 -3.92 -5.15 12.28
CA PHE A 27 -5.34 -4.88 12.48
C PHE A 27 -6.09 -6.19 12.76
N LEU A 28 -7.08 -6.16 13.65
CA LEU A 28 -7.89 -7.34 13.99
C LEU A 28 -8.93 -7.62 12.89
N PRO A 29 -9.17 -8.90 12.53
CA PRO A 29 -9.91 -9.28 11.32
C PRO A 29 -11.43 -9.01 11.34
N ASP A 30 -12.01 -8.60 12.46
CA ASP A 30 -13.47 -8.44 12.62
C ASP A 30 -13.99 -7.06 12.18
N SER A 31 -13.20 -6.32 11.41
CA SER A 31 -13.51 -4.94 10.99
C SER A 31 -13.68 -4.83 9.47
N ASP A 32 -14.48 -3.87 9.01
CA ASP A 32 -14.69 -3.62 7.57
C ASP A 32 -13.35 -3.31 6.89
N ALA A 33 -13.05 -4.02 5.80
CA ALA A 33 -11.83 -3.86 5.03
C ALA A 33 -11.63 -2.42 4.51
N ASN A 34 -12.72 -1.72 4.16
CA ASN A 34 -12.64 -0.33 3.72
C ASN A 34 -12.15 0.59 4.85
N VAL A 35 -12.65 0.37 6.07
CA VAL A 35 -12.26 1.14 7.25
C VAL A 35 -10.79 0.89 7.57
N ILE A 36 -10.34 -0.37 7.53
CA ILE A 36 -8.92 -0.71 7.75
C ILE A 36 -8.03 -0.04 6.70
N LEU A 37 -8.43 -0.06 5.42
CA LEU A 37 -7.67 0.57 4.34
C LEU A 37 -7.58 2.08 4.54
N GLU A 38 -8.69 2.75 4.83
CA GLU A 38 -8.72 4.19 5.08
C GLU A 38 -7.78 4.57 6.24
N ASP A 39 -7.91 3.87 7.37
CA ASP A 39 -7.11 4.05 8.57
C ASP A 39 -5.59 3.84 8.29
N LEU A 40 -5.25 2.78 7.56
CA LEU A 40 -3.88 2.51 7.12
C LEU A 40 -3.32 3.67 6.27
N PHE A 41 -4.05 4.13 5.26
CA PHE A 41 -3.58 5.20 4.38
C PHE A 41 -3.45 6.54 5.09
N LEU A 42 -4.37 6.89 5.98
CA LEU A 42 -4.28 8.10 6.81
C LEU A 42 -3.01 8.10 7.66
N MET A 43 -2.66 6.97 8.27
CA MET A 43 -1.43 6.86 9.05
C MET A 43 -0.19 6.98 8.18
N ILE A 44 -0.13 6.27 7.04
CA ILE A 44 1.01 6.40 6.13
C ILE A 44 1.16 7.85 5.69
N GLN A 45 0.07 8.57 5.42
CA GLN A 45 0.12 9.95 4.92
C GLN A 45 0.69 10.87 5.99
N LYS A 46 0.30 10.65 7.24
CA LYS A 46 0.81 11.40 8.38
C LYS A 46 2.30 11.16 8.60
N ILE A 47 2.77 9.92 8.42
CA ILE A 47 4.22 9.62 8.49
C ILE A 47 4.95 10.28 7.31
N ALA A 48 4.37 10.22 6.10
CA ALA A 48 4.94 10.81 4.89
C ALA A 48 5.10 12.35 4.96
N SER A 49 4.27 13.03 5.76
CA SER A 49 4.38 14.48 5.97
C SER A 49 5.63 14.91 6.75
N GLU A 50 6.22 14.01 7.54
CA GLU A 50 7.39 14.29 8.36
C GLU A 50 8.68 13.69 7.77
N LYS A 51 8.56 12.62 6.99
CA LYS A 51 9.69 11.88 6.42
C LYS A 51 9.38 11.36 5.03
N ARG A 52 10.40 11.31 4.16
CA ARG A 52 10.29 10.64 2.87
C ARG A 52 10.14 9.13 3.08
N LEU A 53 9.10 8.55 2.50
CA LEU A 53 8.82 7.12 2.60
C LEU A 53 9.10 6.38 1.29
N LEU A 54 9.56 5.14 1.42
CA LEU A 54 9.56 4.15 0.36
C LEU A 54 8.62 3.02 0.80
N ILE A 55 7.57 2.78 0.02
CA ILE A 55 6.56 1.76 0.32
C ILE A 55 6.66 0.69 -0.75
N ILE A 56 6.85 -0.55 -0.33
CA ILE A 56 6.99 -1.71 -1.21
C ILE A 56 5.76 -2.59 -1.03
N PHE A 57 5.01 -2.77 -2.10
CA PHE A 57 3.93 -3.75 -2.17
C PHE A 57 4.46 -5.01 -2.80
N ASP A 58 4.62 -6.07 -2.00
CA ASP A 58 4.87 -7.41 -2.53
C ASP A 58 3.55 -8.09 -2.92
N GLU A 59 3.61 -8.92 -3.95
CA GLU A 59 2.44 -9.59 -4.55
C GLU A 59 1.25 -8.66 -4.81
N PHE A 60 1.53 -7.48 -5.40
CA PHE A 60 0.55 -6.43 -5.59
C PHE A 60 -0.70 -6.87 -6.39
N GLN A 61 -0.54 -7.81 -7.30
CA GLN A 61 -1.67 -8.32 -8.09
C GLN A 61 -2.74 -9.00 -7.24
N GLU A 62 -2.42 -9.44 -6.01
CA GLU A 62 -3.41 -10.10 -5.15
C GLU A 62 -4.50 -9.13 -4.68
N PHE A 63 -4.22 -7.83 -4.55
CA PHE A 63 -5.23 -6.81 -4.21
C PHE A 63 -6.41 -6.81 -5.19
N PHE A 64 -6.18 -7.17 -6.44
CA PHE A 64 -7.20 -7.21 -7.49
C PHE A 64 -8.11 -8.44 -7.39
N ASN A 65 -7.78 -9.41 -6.52
CA ASN A 65 -8.58 -10.58 -6.25
C ASN A 65 -9.52 -10.40 -5.03
N PHE A 66 -9.37 -9.34 -4.22
CA PHE A 66 -10.08 -9.19 -2.95
C PHE A 66 -11.54 -8.72 -3.08
N GLY A 67 -11.97 -8.16 -4.21
CA GLY A 67 -13.33 -7.65 -4.36
C GLY A 67 -13.51 -6.69 -5.53
N GLN A 68 -14.75 -6.25 -5.75
CA GLN A 68 -15.07 -5.24 -6.76
C GLN A 68 -14.58 -3.86 -6.30
N ASP A 69 -14.06 -3.06 -7.24
CA ASP A 69 -13.65 -1.65 -7.07
C ASP A 69 -12.49 -1.36 -6.10
N ILE A 70 -11.87 -2.38 -5.48
CA ILE A 70 -10.68 -2.21 -4.61
C ILE A 70 -9.55 -1.52 -5.36
N ASP A 71 -9.37 -1.83 -6.64
CA ASP A 71 -8.38 -1.21 -7.51
C ASP A 71 -8.56 0.31 -7.64
N LYS A 72 -9.80 0.77 -7.82
CA LYS A 72 -10.13 2.20 -7.90
C LYS A 72 -9.94 2.92 -6.57
N GLN A 73 -10.36 2.29 -5.47
CA GLN A 73 -10.16 2.84 -4.12
C GLN A 73 -8.67 2.97 -3.80
N LEU A 74 -7.91 1.90 -4.03
CA LEU A 74 -6.47 1.86 -3.82
C LEU A 74 -5.76 2.92 -4.65
N ARG A 75 -6.14 3.06 -5.93
CA ARG A 75 -5.63 4.15 -6.78
C ARG A 75 -5.94 5.52 -6.20
N GLY A 76 -7.17 5.71 -5.70
CA GLY A 76 -7.64 6.93 -5.06
C GLY A 76 -6.82 7.34 -3.84
N TYR A 77 -6.45 6.38 -2.99
CA TYR A 77 -5.58 6.63 -1.85
C TYR A 77 -4.13 6.88 -2.27
N LEU A 78 -3.56 6.03 -3.12
CA LEU A 78 -2.14 6.09 -3.48
C LEU A 78 -1.77 7.41 -4.19
N GLN A 79 -2.67 7.97 -5.00
CA GLN A 79 -2.42 9.25 -5.68
C GLN A 79 -2.40 10.47 -4.73
N GLN A 80 -2.94 10.36 -3.51
CA GLN A 80 -2.96 11.45 -2.53
C GLN A 80 -1.65 11.58 -1.74
N PHE A 81 -0.72 10.64 -1.89
CA PHE A 81 0.53 10.67 -1.15
C PHE A 81 1.54 11.64 -1.78
N ASN A 82 1.72 12.79 -1.13
CA ASN A 82 2.82 13.70 -1.41
C ASN A 82 4.00 13.37 -0.48
N GLY A 83 5.07 12.76 -1.00
CA GLY A 83 6.29 12.45 -0.23
C GLY A 83 6.59 10.96 -0.03
N ALA A 84 5.79 10.07 -0.61
CA ALA A 84 6.08 8.63 -0.66
C ALA A 84 6.43 8.20 -2.10
N ASN A 85 7.39 7.28 -2.22
CA ASN A 85 7.66 6.56 -3.46
C ASN A 85 7.14 5.13 -3.30
N PHE A 86 6.53 4.61 -4.36
CA PHE A 86 5.94 3.27 -4.36
C PHE A 86 6.72 2.34 -5.27
N VAL A 87 6.97 1.14 -4.78
CA VAL A 87 7.51 0.02 -5.56
C VAL A 87 6.48 -1.10 -5.52
N PHE A 88 6.06 -1.55 -6.70
CA PHE A 88 5.11 -2.65 -6.84
C PHE A 88 5.86 -3.86 -7.36
N LEU A 89 5.82 -4.94 -6.58
CA LEU A 89 6.39 -6.24 -6.92
C LEU A 89 5.26 -7.24 -7.12
N GLY A 90 5.53 -8.27 -7.90
CA GLY A 90 4.58 -9.34 -8.14
C GLY A 90 5.20 -10.48 -8.92
N SER A 91 4.89 -11.71 -8.51
CA SER A 91 5.38 -12.92 -9.18
C SER A 91 4.68 -13.20 -10.52
N ARG A 92 3.46 -12.69 -10.70
CA ARG A 92 2.64 -12.89 -11.90
C ARG A 92 2.80 -11.74 -12.89
N GLU A 93 3.85 -11.80 -13.69
CA GLU A 93 4.20 -10.75 -14.67
C GLU A 93 3.02 -10.36 -15.58
N SER A 94 2.23 -11.33 -16.06
CA SER A 94 1.08 -11.04 -16.93
C SER A 94 0.02 -10.16 -16.25
N LEU A 95 -0.26 -10.38 -14.97
CA LEU A 95 -1.20 -9.57 -14.20
C LEU A 95 -0.62 -8.19 -13.88
N VAL A 96 0.65 -8.12 -13.46
CA VAL A 96 1.34 -6.85 -13.23
C VAL A 96 1.33 -5.99 -14.50
N ASN A 97 1.63 -6.58 -15.66
CA ASN A 97 1.55 -5.90 -16.94
C ASN A 97 0.13 -5.45 -17.28
N GLU A 98 -0.88 -6.26 -16.99
CA GLU A 98 -2.28 -5.88 -17.16
C GLU A 98 -2.66 -4.66 -16.30
N ILE A 99 -2.23 -4.65 -15.04
CA ILE A 99 -2.49 -3.58 -14.08
C ILE A 99 -1.86 -2.26 -14.54
N PHE A 100 -0.60 -2.25 -14.99
CA PHE A 100 0.10 -0.98 -15.28
C PHE A 100 0.06 -0.55 -16.76
N SER A 101 -0.21 -1.47 -17.69
CA SER A 101 -0.09 -1.19 -19.14
C SER A 101 -1.42 -1.17 -19.90
N LYS A 102 -2.54 -1.64 -19.33
CA LYS A 102 -3.84 -1.56 -20.02
C LYS A 102 -4.55 -0.23 -19.71
N LYS A 103 -5.01 0.46 -20.76
CA LYS A 103 -5.75 1.74 -20.66
C LYS A 103 -7.01 1.69 -19.78
N LYS A 104 -7.63 0.52 -19.65
CA LYS A 104 -8.83 0.33 -18.82
C LYS A 104 -8.52 0.18 -17.32
N SER A 105 -7.26 -0.06 -16.97
CA SER A 105 -6.84 -0.22 -15.58
C SER A 105 -6.79 1.14 -14.87
N PRO A 106 -7.27 1.24 -13.62
CA PRO A 106 -7.06 2.42 -12.78
C PRO A 106 -5.57 2.76 -12.55
N PHE A 107 -4.69 1.77 -12.73
CA PHE A 107 -3.24 1.91 -12.55
C PHE A 107 -2.47 2.16 -13.84
N TYR A 108 -3.15 2.44 -14.96
CA TYR A 108 -2.49 2.77 -16.21
C TYR A 108 -1.48 3.91 -16.04
N HIS A 109 -0.22 3.66 -16.41
CA HIS A 109 0.92 4.57 -16.22
C HIS A 109 1.12 5.10 -14.78
N PHE A 110 0.65 4.37 -13.77
CA PHE A 110 0.91 4.75 -12.37
C PHE A 110 2.36 4.52 -11.95
N ALA A 111 2.97 3.47 -12.50
CA ALA A 111 4.33 3.07 -12.22
C ALA A 111 5.08 2.84 -13.53
N MET A 112 6.39 3.03 -13.49
CA MET A 112 7.27 2.65 -14.60
C MET A 112 7.63 1.17 -14.46
N PRO A 113 7.38 0.34 -15.49
CA PRO A 113 7.75 -1.07 -15.43
C PRO A 113 9.28 -1.20 -15.40
N TYR A 114 9.77 -2.06 -14.51
CA TYR A 114 11.18 -2.43 -14.43
C TYR A 114 11.31 -3.94 -14.52
N GLN A 115 11.92 -4.43 -15.61
CA GLN A 115 12.18 -5.86 -15.76
C GLN A 115 13.48 -6.23 -15.04
N ILE A 116 13.38 -7.21 -14.15
CA ILE A 116 14.55 -7.78 -13.49
C ILE A 116 15.18 -8.75 -14.49
N THR A 117 16.17 -8.28 -15.25
CA THR A 117 16.94 -9.13 -16.14
C THR A 117 17.72 -10.13 -15.29
N LYS A 118 17.44 -11.42 -15.47
CA LYS A 118 18.24 -12.48 -14.83
C LYS A 118 19.60 -12.48 -15.52
N ASN A 119 20.64 -11.95 -14.87
CA ASN A 119 22.01 -12.14 -15.34
C ASN A 119 22.24 -13.65 -15.42
N ARG A 120 22.47 -14.13 -16.64
CA ARG A 120 22.87 -15.51 -16.92
C ARG A 120 24.33 -15.72 -16.53
#